data_AF-A0AA43GSU6-F1
#
_entry.id   AF-A0AA43GSU6-F1
#
_cell.length_a   1.000
_cell.length_b   1.000
_cell.length_c   1.000
_cell.angle_alpha   90.00
_cell.angle_beta   90.00
_cell.angle_gamma   90.00
#
_symmetry.space_group_name_H-M   'P 1'
#
loop_
_entity.id
_entity.type
_entity.pdbx_description
1 polymer ?
#
loop_
_entity_poly.entity_id
_entity_poly.type
_entity_poly.pdbx_seq_one_letter_code
_entity_poly.pdbx_strand_id
1 'polypeptide(L)'
;MSSTHTGIEWTDKTWNPTTGCNKVSPGCLHCYAEALTKRFPNNFKNGFDLTLHPERLAEPLKWRTPSRIFVNSMSDLFHEEVPLDFIQKVFTVVEATPWHIYQILTKRPERAVELAPSLVFHKNIWLGVSVENQNYVPRIDLLRQIPASVRFLSCEPLLGSLNLDLKNIHWVIVGGESGQKHRPMKMEWAEDIRDQCQKAGVAFFFKQVGGRTSKAGGRLLDDRIWDEMPSAWQQHHIEWGALARKLVIKKESLELTASVEM
;
A
#
# COMPACT_ATOMS: atom_id res chain seq x y z
N MET A 1 2.82 5.45 13.96
CA MET A 1 2.40 6.81 13.57
C MET A 1 1.89 6.75 12.16
N SER A 2 0.65 7.19 11.95
CA SER A 2 0.13 7.46 10.61
C SER A 2 0.72 8.77 10.09
N SER A 3 0.87 8.89 8.77
CA SER A 3 1.39 10.11 8.16
C SER A 3 0.42 10.65 7.13
N THR A 4 0.14 11.96 7.20
CA THR A 4 -0.63 12.67 6.18
C THR A 4 0.22 13.11 4.99
N HIS A 5 1.54 12.99 5.08
CA HIS A 5 2.52 13.23 4.02
C HIS A 5 3.61 12.15 4.08
N THR A 6 3.52 11.17 3.19
CA THR A 6 4.46 10.04 3.16
C THR A 6 5.56 10.25 2.14
N GLY A 7 6.72 9.65 2.37
CA GLY A 7 7.82 9.58 1.38
C GLY A 7 7.69 8.42 0.39
N ILE A 8 6.56 7.69 0.41
CA ILE A 8 6.28 6.56 -0.47
C ILE A 8 5.57 7.08 -1.71
N GLU A 9 6.18 6.92 -2.87
CA GLU A 9 5.81 7.62 -4.11
C GLU A 9 4.44 7.22 -4.66
N TRP A 10 3.96 6.01 -4.36
CA TRP A 10 2.72 5.47 -4.91
C TRP A 10 1.49 5.66 -4.01
N THR A 11 1.62 6.32 -2.87
CA THR A 11 0.54 6.55 -1.89
C THR A 11 0.58 7.96 -1.31
N ASP A 12 -0.56 8.50 -0.87
CA ASP A 12 -0.64 9.88 -0.36
C ASP A 12 -0.44 9.91 1.17
N LYS A 13 -0.89 8.86 1.86
CA LYS A 13 -0.92 8.78 3.34
C LYS A 13 -0.60 7.36 3.80
N THR A 14 -0.17 7.22 5.05
CA THR A 14 -0.10 5.93 5.72
C THR A 14 -1.03 5.91 6.93
N TRP A 15 -1.71 4.79 7.13
CA TRP A 15 -2.56 4.55 8.30
C TRP A 15 -2.08 3.28 9.00
N ASN A 16 -1.68 3.38 10.27
CA ASN A 16 -1.05 2.28 11.00
C ASN A 16 -1.85 1.91 12.27
N PRO A 17 -3.02 1.26 12.13
CA PRO A 17 -3.79 0.71 13.25
C PRO A 17 -3.07 -0.45 13.95
N THR A 18 -2.04 -1.04 13.34
CA THR A 18 -1.08 -1.91 14.03
C THR A 18 0.36 -1.50 13.69
N THR A 19 1.33 -1.93 14.51
CA THR A 19 2.77 -1.83 14.22
C THR A 19 3.46 -3.11 14.72
N GLY A 20 4.64 -3.42 14.17
CA GLY A 20 5.36 -4.65 14.55
C GLY A 20 4.89 -5.87 13.76
N CYS A 21 5.78 -6.84 13.56
CA CYS A 21 5.55 -8.02 12.72
C CYS A 21 6.62 -9.09 12.91
N ASN A 22 6.32 -10.33 12.52
CA ASN A 22 7.28 -11.43 12.43
C ASN A 22 7.84 -11.60 11.01
N LYS A 23 9.07 -12.12 10.88
CA LYS A 23 9.70 -12.38 9.58
C LYS A 23 9.18 -13.70 9.00
N VAL A 24 8.62 -13.63 7.79
CA VAL A 24 8.02 -14.80 7.11
C VAL A 24 8.62 -15.11 5.73
N SER A 25 9.55 -14.27 5.26
CA SER A 25 10.21 -14.45 3.98
C SER A 25 11.62 -13.83 3.98
N PRO A 26 12.49 -14.18 3.00
CA PRO A 26 13.75 -13.51 2.76
C PRO A 26 13.62 -11.99 2.55
N GLY A 27 12.46 -11.50 2.09
CA GLY A 27 12.17 -10.08 1.95
C GLY A 27 12.13 -9.34 3.30
N CYS A 28 11.84 -10.04 4.39
CA CYS A 28 11.78 -9.45 5.74
C CYS A 28 13.15 -9.32 6.41
N LEU A 29 14.23 -9.88 5.83
CA LEU A 29 15.54 -9.98 6.49
C LEU A 29 16.09 -8.63 6.94
N HIS A 30 15.96 -7.60 6.09
CA HIS A 30 16.43 -6.23 6.33
C HIS A 30 15.27 -5.22 6.39
N CYS A 31 14.18 -5.62 7.03
CA CYS A 31 12.96 -4.82 7.16
C CYS A 31 13.22 -3.39 7.68
N TYR A 32 12.82 -2.38 6.91
CA TYR A 32 12.97 -0.98 7.31
C TYR A 32 12.12 -0.65 8.55
N ALA A 33 10.94 -1.26 8.69
CA ALA A 33 10.05 -1.01 9.80
C ALA A 33 10.69 -1.44 11.12
N GLU A 34 11.33 -2.61 11.16
CA GLU A 34 12.12 -3.09 12.30
C GLU A 34 13.29 -2.14 12.64
N ALA A 35 14.00 -1.65 11.62
CA ALA A 35 15.08 -0.69 11.84
C ALA A 35 14.58 0.65 12.40
N LEU A 36 13.40 1.10 11.97
CA LEU A 36 12.77 2.32 12.47
C LEU A 36 12.33 2.20 13.94
N THR A 37 11.81 1.05 14.38
CA THR A 37 11.42 0.89 15.79
C THR A 37 12.63 0.98 16.72
N LYS A 38 13.79 0.43 16.29
CA LYS A 38 15.07 0.56 17.00
C LYS A 38 15.60 2.00 17.03
N ARG A 39 15.36 2.76 15.95
CA ARG A 39 15.79 4.18 15.85
C ARG A 39 14.95 5.12 16.71
N PHE A 40 13.66 4.82 16.90
CA PHE A 40 12.70 5.69 17.60
C PHE A 40 11.99 4.96 18.75
N PRO A 41 12.72 4.47 19.77
CA PRO A 41 12.17 3.60 20.82
C PRO A 41 11.03 4.25 21.61
N ASN A 42 11.05 5.57 21.78
CA ASN A 42 9.98 6.29 22.48
C ASN A 42 8.62 6.23 21.75
N ASN A 43 8.65 6.11 20.42
CA ASN A 43 7.46 6.01 19.57
C ASN A 43 7.00 4.55 19.41
N PHE A 44 7.87 3.59 19.71
CA PHE A 44 7.66 2.14 19.57
C PHE A 44 8.09 1.44 20.87
N LYS A 45 7.31 1.64 21.94
CA LYS A 45 7.64 1.14 23.29
C LYS A 45 7.82 -0.38 23.35
N ASN A 46 7.12 -1.11 22.48
CA ASN A 46 7.20 -2.56 22.37
C ASN A 46 8.19 -3.01 21.26
N GLY A 47 9.08 -2.13 20.81
CA GLY A 47 10.01 -2.45 19.73
C GLY A 47 9.29 -2.84 18.44
N PHE A 48 9.66 -3.99 17.87
CA PHE A 48 9.04 -4.54 16.66
C PHE A 48 8.01 -5.64 16.94
N ASP A 49 7.67 -5.87 18.22
CA ASP A 49 6.62 -6.80 18.60
C ASP A 49 5.27 -6.27 18.13
N LEU A 50 4.39 -7.18 17.70
CA LEU A 50 3.06 -6.79 17.23
C LEU A 50 2.34 -6.00 18.32
N THR A 51 1.85 -4.83 17.94
CA THR A 51 1.12 -3.90 18.80
C THR A 51 -0.11 -3.41 18.06
N LEU A 52 -1.28 -3.59 18.68
CA LEU A 52 -2.54 -3.01 18.21
C LEU A 52 -2.67 -1.57 18.71
N HIS A 53 -3.25 -0.71 17.88
CA HIS A 53 -3.49 0.69 18.20
C HIS A 53 -4.97 1.06 18.00
N PRO A 54 -5.87 0.63 18.91
CA PRO A 54 -7.30 0.96 18.81
C PRO A 54 -7.57 2.46 18.74
N GLU A 55 -6.72 3.28 19.37
CA GLU A 55 -6.82 4.74 19.38
C GLU A 55 -6.62 5.37 18.00
N ARG A 56 -5.98 4.64 17.06
CA ARG A 56 -5.71 5.10 15.69
C ARG A 56 -6.78 4.68 14.70
N LEU A 57 -7.74 3.83 15.09
CA LEU A 57 -8.77 3.34 14.17
C LEU A 57 -9.57 4.48 13.53
N ALA A 58 -9.90 5.52 14.31
CA ALA A 58 -10.72 6.63 13.86
C ALA A 58 -9.95 7.71 13.06
N GLU A 59 -8.65 7.53 12.78
CA GLU A 59 -7.85 8.56 12.08
C GLU A 59 -8.36 8.89 10.68
N PRO A 60 -8.72 7.91 9.80
CA PRO A 60 -9.17 8.23 8.45
C PRO A 60 -10.49 9.01 8.41
N LEU A 61 -11.35 8.88 9.43
CA LEU A 61 -12.60 9.64 9.54
C LEU A 61 -12.37 11.17 9.61
N LYS A 62 -11.15 11.58 9.97
CA LYS A 62 -10.75 12.99 10.09
C LYS A 62 -10.17 13.55 8.78
N TRP A 63 -9.81 12.70 7.82
CA TRP A 63 -9.18 13.11 6.57
C TRP A 63 -10.24 13.45 5.52
N ARG A 64 -10.29 14.71 5.08
CA ARG A 64 -11.32 15.21 4.16
C ARG A 64 -10.93 15.12 2.68
N THR A 65 -9.64 15.11 2.38
CA THR A 65 -9.14 15.05 1.00
C THR A 65 -9.14 13.60 0.53
N PRO A 66 -9.80 13.25 -0.59
CA PRO A 66 -9.64 11.95 -1.24
C PRO A 66 -8.17 11.58 -1.38
N SER A 67 -7.80 10.36 -1.01
CA SER A 67 -6.38 9.96 -0.90
C SER A 67 -6.23 8.46 -1.07
N ARG A 68 -5.09 8.04 -1.62
CA ARG A 68 -4.58 6.68 -1.51
C ARG A 68 -3.90 6.53 -0.15
N ILE A 69 -4.32 5.55 0.63
CA ILE A 69 -3.86 5.31 2.01
C ILE A 69 -3.23 3.93 2.07
N PHE A 70 -1.93 3.88 2.34
CA PHE A 70 -1.26 2.62 2.62
C PHE A 70 -1.53 2.18 4.07
N VAL A 71 -2.25 1.07 4.23
CA VAL A 71 -2.58 0.49 5.53
C VAL A 71 -1.42 -0.37 6.02
N ASN A 72 -1.03 -0.18 7.27
CA ASN A 72 0.01 -0.95 7.95
C ASN A 72 1.37 -0.87 7.24
N SER A 73 1.85 0.33 6.97
CA SER A 73 3.23 0.56 6.53
C SER A 73 4.29 0.16 7.58
N MET A 74 3.90 -0.26 8.77
CA MET A 74 4.80 -0.65 9.87
C MET A 74 4.49 -2.05 10.43
N SER A 75 3.65 -2.83 9.75
CA SER A 75 3.18 -4.15 10.18
C SER A 75 2.55 -4.90 9.00
N ASP A 76 1.83 -5.99 9.26
CA ASP A 76 0.97 -6.68 8.29
C ASP A 76 -0.42 -6.81 8.91
N LEU A 77 -1.48 -6.40 8.20
CA LEU A 77 -2.86 -6.45 8.74
C LEU A 77 -3.34 -7.88 8.98
N PHE A 78 -2.82 -8.84 8.20
CA PHE A 78 -3.17 -10.25 8.28
C PHE A 78 -2.14 -11.06 9.08
N HIS A 79 -1.44 -10.43 10.04
CA HIS A 79 -0.63 -11.14 11.02
C HIS A 79 -1.48 -12.13 11.83
N GLU A 80 -0.97 -13.33 12.14
CA GLU A 80 -1.75 -14.36 12.87
C GLU A 80 -2.33 -13.87 14.20
N GLU A 81 -1.59 -13.01 14.90
CA GLU A 81 -1.97 -12.45 16.19
C GLU A 81 -2.88 -11.21 16.11
N VAL A 82 -3.22 -10.70 14.92
CA VAL A 82 -4.24 -9.63 14.80
C VAL A 82 -5.62 -10.29 14.86
N PRO A 83 -6.45 -9.99 15.87
CA PRO A 83 -7.77 -10.61 16.00
C PRO A 83 -8.70 -10.24 14.85
N LEU A 84 -9.58 -11.17 14.44
CA LEU A 84 -10.57 -10.92 13.39
C LEU A 84 -11.46 -9.72 13.70
N ASP A 85 -11.91 -9.54 14.94
CA ASP A 85 -12.74 -8.41 15.33
C ASP A 85 -12.01 -7.06 15.18
N PHE A 86 -10.68 -7.06 15.31
CA PHE A 86 -9.86 -5.87 15.06
C PHE A 86 -9.78 -5.57 13.56
N ILE A 87 -9.59 -6.59 12.71
CA ILE A 87 -9.60 -6.44 11.24
C ILE A 87 -10.97 -5.95 10.78
N GLN A 88 -12.06 -6.47 11.34
CA GLN A 88 -13.41 -6.01 11.06
C GLN A 88 -13.59 -4.53 11.41
N LYS A 89 -13.08 -4.07 12.57
CA LYS A 89 -13.10 -2.63 12.92
C LYS A 89 -12.33 -1.77 11.92
N VAL A 90 -11.20 -2.26 11.39
CA VAL A 90 -10.48 -1.59 10.30
C VAL A 90 -11.35 -1.49 9.05
N PHE A 91 -12.00 -2.58 8.66
CA PHE A 91 -12.90 -2.61 7.49
C PHE A 91 -14.13 -1.71 7.67
N THR A 92 -14.70 -1.61 8.87
CA THR A 92 -15.78 -0.66 9.19
C THR A 92 -15.35 0.79 8.95
N VAL A 93 -14.13 1.17 9.30
CA VAL A 93 -13.61 2.52 9.03
C VAL A 93 -13.43 2.74 7.52
N VAL A 94 -12.96 1.73 6.80
CA VAL A 94 -12.83 1.78 5.34
C VAL A 94 -14.18 2.00 4.66
N GLU A 95 -15.21 1.28 5.10
CA GLU A 95 -16.58 1.45 4.63
C GLU A 95 -17.11 2.87 4.92
N ALA A 96 -16.87 3.38 6.12
CA ALA A 96 -17.31 4.72 6.54
C ALA A 96 -16.59 5.88 5.84
N THR A 97 -15.55 5.59 5.05
CA THR A 97 -14.72 6.61 4.37
C THR A 97 -14.51 6.29 2.88
N PRO A 98 -15.61 6.21 2.10
CA PRO A 98 -15.57 5.73 0.71
C PRO A 98 -14.81 6.67 -0.24
N TRP A 99 -14.52 7.91 0.17
CA TRP A 99 -13.75 8.87 -0.63
C TRP A 99 -12.24 8.60 -0.63
N HIS A 100 -11.74 7.70 0.24
CA HIS A 100 -10.37 7.23 0.21
C HIS A 100 -10.25 5.90 -0.53
N ILE A 101 -9.05 5.59 -1.04
CA ILE A 101 -8.66 4.24 -1.45
C ILE A 101 -7.69 3.71 -0.40
N TYR A 102 -7.91 2.49 0.06
CA TYR A 102 -7.07 1.78 1.01
C TYR A 102 -6.24 0.72 0.29
N GLN A 103 -4.94 0.93 0.24
CA GLN A 103 -3.96 -0.04 -0.26
C GLN A 103 -3.53 -0.92 0.91
N ILE A 104 -3.93 -2.19 0.90
CA ILE A 104 -3.56 -3.20 1.90
C ILE A 104 -2.58 -4.15 1.22
N LEU A 105 -1.39 -4.32 1.80
CA LEU A 105 -0.35 -5.23 1.29
C LEU A 105 -0.03 -6.27 2.35
N THR A 106 0.09 -7.54 1.95
CA THR A 106 0.41 -8.63 2.88
C THR A 106 1.45 -9.61 2.34
N LYS A 107 2.20 -10.24 3.25
CA LYS A 107 3.04 -11.42 2.98
C LYS A 107 2.39 -12.72 3.48
N ARG A 108 1.16 -12.64 3.98
CA ARG A 108 0.39 -13.71 4.63
C ARG A 108 -0.94 -13.95 3.91
N PRO A 109 -0.94 -14.17 2.59
CA PRO A 109 -2.18 -14.29 1.82
C PRO A 109 -3.04 -15.50 2.22
N GLU A 110 -2.47 -16.55 2.81
CA GLU A 110 -3.20 -17.69 3.34
C GLU A 110 -4.19 -17.25 4.41
N ARG A 111 -3.73 -16.38 5.34
CA ARG A 111 -4.57 -15.80 6.38
C ARG A 111 -5.61 -14.86 5.80
N ALA A 112 -5.25 -14.09 4.78
CA ALA A 112 -6.19 -13.21 4.09
C ALA A 112 -7.30 -14.00 3.38
N VAL A 113 -6.98 -15.14 2.74
CA VAL A 113 -7.95 -16.05 2.12
C VAL A 113 -8.86 -16.67 3.17
N GLU A 114 -8.30 -17.19 4.26
CA GLU A 114 -9.06 -17.79 5.37
C GLU A 114 -10.10 -16.81 5.94
N LEU A 115 -9.71 -15.54 6.10
CA LEU A 115 -10.59 -14.52 6.67
C LEU A 115 -11.53 -13.87 5.65
N ALA A 116 -11.28 -14.02 4.36
CA ALA A 116 -12.04 -13.31 3.32
C ALA A 116 -13.57 -13.53 3.41
N PRO A 117 -14.09 -14.72 3.74
CA PRO A 117 -15.54 -14.92 3.92
C PRO A 117 -16.16 -14.13 5.07
N SER A 118 -15.35 -13.67 6.04
CA SER A 118 -15.79 -12.89 7.22
C SER A 118 -15.58 -11.38 7.06
N LEU A 119 -15.16 -10.93 5.87
CA LEU A 119 -14.80 -9.55 5.56
C LEU A 119 -15.53 -9.07 4.30
N VAL A 120 -15.94 -7.80 4.28
CA VAL A 120 -16.56 -7.18 3.11
C VAL A 120 -15.51 -6.36 2.35
N PHE A 121 -15.12 -6.84 1.17
CA PHE A 121 -14.15 -6.13 0.32
C PHE A 121 -14.84 -5.02 -0.49
N HIS A 122 -14.98 -3.85 0.13
CA HIS A 122 -15.55 -2.67 -0.54
C HIS A 122 -14.69 -2.21 -1.74
N LYS A 123 -15.31 -1.49 -2.69
CA LYS A 123 -14.64 -1.04 -3.93
C LYS A 123 -13.38 -0.22 -3.66
N ASN A 124 -13.33 0.50 -2.54
CA ASN A 124 -12.20 1.31 -2.11
C ASN A 124 -11.10 0.51 -1.40
N ILE A 125 -11.15 -0.82 -1.38
CA ILE A 125 -10.06 -1.69 -0.92
C ILE A 125 -9.27 -2.21 -2.12
N TRP A 126 -8.01 -1.83 -2.17
CA TRP A 126 -7.02 -2.41 -3.07
C TRP A 126 -6.16 -3.37 -2.27
N LEU A 127 -6.14 -4.64 -2.66
CA LEU A 127 -5.41 -5.66 -1.94
C LEU A 127 -4.23 -6.15 -2.76
N GLY A 128 -3.09 -6.33 -2.13
CA GLY A 128 -1.91 -6.85 -2.78
C GLY A 128 -1.11 -7.82 -1.94
N VAL A 129 -0.23 -8.54 -2.61
CA VAL A 129 0.73 -9.44 -1.99
C VAL A 129 2.15 -9.06 -2.36
N SER A 130 3.10 -9.27 -1.45
CA SER A 130 4.51 -9.16 -1.80
C SER A 130 5.01 -10.43 -2.48
N VAL A 131 5.77 -10.28 -3.57
CA VAL A 131 6.38 -11.37 -4.35
C VAL A 131 7.85 -11.05 -4.57
N GLU A 132 8.70 -11.46 -3.64
CA GLU A 132 10.09 -11.01 -3.57
C GLU A 132 11.04 -11.85 -4.45
N ASN A 133 10.70 -13.09 -4.72
CA ASN A 133 11.42 -14.00 -5.62
C ASN A 133 10.48 -15.09 -6.15
N GLN A 134 10.97 -15.92 -7.08
CA GLN A 134 10.17 -16.93 -7.77
C GLN A 134 9.42 -17.90 -6.83
N ASN A 135 9.99 -18.21 -5.65
CA ASN A 135 9.36 -19.11 -4.69
C ASN A 135 8.07 -18.55 -4.06
N TYR A 136 7.87 -17.23 -4.14
CA TYR A 136 6.68 -16.55 -3.60
C TYR A 136 5.65 -16.16 -4.66
N VAL A 137 5.90 -16.50 -5.93
CA VAL A 137 4.92 -16.34 -7.02
C VAL A 137 3.58 -17.04 -6.73
N PRO A 138 3.52 -18.22 -6.05
CA PRO A 138 2.23 -18.83 -5.69
C PRO A 138 1.30 -17.95 -4.84
N ARG A 139 1.80 -16.89 -4.18
CA ARG A 139 0.95 -15.93 -3.46
C ARG A 139 -0.04 -15.21 -4.37
N ILE A 140 0.27 -15.10 -5.66
CA ILE A 140 -0.60 -14.46 -6.66
C ILE A 140 -1.90 -15.28 -6.81
N ASP A 141 -1.82 -16.61 -6.78
CA ASP A 141 -3.00 -17.48 -6.84
C ASP A 141 -3.92 -17.32 -5.64
N LEU A 142 -3.34 -17.15 -4.44
CA LEU A 142 -4.11 -16.88 -3.23
C LEU A 142 -4.80 -15.51 -3.30
N LEU A 143 -4.09 -14.47 -3.79
CA LEU A 143 -4.67 -13.14 -3.98
C LEU A 143 -5.89 -13.16 -4.93
N ARG A 144 -5.85 -14.01 -5.97
CA ARG A 144 -6.97 -14.16 -6.91
C ARG A 144 -8.24 -14.73 -6.28
N GLN A 145 -8.13 -15.48 -5.18
CA GLN A 145 -9.28 -16.06 -4.48
C GLN A 145 -10.06 -15.01 -3.68
N ILE A 146 -9.44 -13.87 -3.38
CA ILE A 146 -10.04 -12.82 -2.56
C ILE A 146 -10.83 -11.85 -3.47
N PRO A 147 -12.06 -11.43 -3.11
CA PRO A 147 -12.91 -10.59 -3.95
C PRO A 147 -12.53 -9.10 -3.92
N ALA A 148 -11.24 -8.77 -4.05
CA ALA A 148 -10.76 -7.40 -4.15
C ALA A 148 -11.04 -6.80 -5.55
N SER A 149 -11.48 -5.55 -5.58
CA SER A 149 -11.77 -4.79 -6.82
C SER A 149 -10.50 -4.50 -7.62
N VAL A 150 -9.41 -4.21 -6.91
CA VAL A 150 -8.06 -4.05 -7.45
C VAL A 150 -7.13 -5.00 -6.71
N ARG A 151 -6.40 -5.79 -7.50
CA ARG A 151 -5.36 -6.72 -7.04
C ARG A 151 -4.00 -6.22 -7.52
N PHE A 152 -3.05 -6.04 -6.61
CA PHE A 152 -1.71 -5.58 -6.96
C PHE A 152 -0.59 -6.47 -6.41
N LEU A 153 0.56 -6.41 -7.06
CA LEU A 153 1.78 -7.07 -6.61
C LEU A 153 2.79 -6.03 -6.15
N SER A 154 3.43 -6.28 -5.01
CA SER A 154 4.63 -5.56 -4.62
C SER A 154 5.81 -6.52 -4.74
N CYS A 155 6.53 -6.41 -5.84
CA CYS A 155 7.76 -7.15 -6.08
C CYS A 155 8.91 -6.44 -5.33
N GLU A 156 8.80 -6.41 -3.99
CA GLU A 156 9.67 -5.63 -3.11
C GLU A 156 10.00 -6.34 -1.77
N PRO A 157 11.29 -6.33 -1.35
CA PRO A 157 12.43 -6.07 -2.23
C PRO A 157 12.49 -7.11 -3.36
N LEU A 158 12.84 -6.73 -4.58
CA LEU A 158 13.04 -7.69 -5.67
C LEU A 158 14.38 -8.42 -5.47
N LEU A 159 14.31 -9.72 -5.20
CA LEU A 159 15.45 -10.58 -4.84
C LEU A 159 15.78 -11.64 -5.90
N GLY A 160 15.16 -11.57 -7.07
CA GLY A 160 15.42 -12.47 -8.20
C GLY A 160 14.49 -12.18 -9.37
N SER A 161 14.73 -12.83 -10.50
CA SER A 161 13.80 -12.83 -11.63
C SER A 161 12.46 -13.47 -11.25
N LEU A 162 11.40 -13.00 -11.89
CA LEU A 162 10.02 -13.46 -11.66
C LEU A 162 9.34 -13.74 -12.98
N ASN A 163 8.79 -14.94 -13.15
CA ASN A 163 7.80 -15.23 -14.18
C ASN A 163 6.40 -15.11 -13.56
N LEU A 164 5.62 -14.13 -13.99
CA LEU A 164 4.36 -13.75 -13.37
C LEU A 164 3.15 -14.13 -14.26
N ASP A 165 2.21 -14.87 -13.70
CA ASP A 165 0.85 -14.93 -14.25
C ASP A 165 0.05 -13.72 -13.80
N LEU A 166 -0.05 -12.72 -14.68
CA LEU A 166 -0.73 -11.45 -14.42
C LEU A 166 -2.24 -11.48 -14.67
N LYS A 167 -2.85 -12.65 -14.93
CA LYS A 167 -4.30 -12.76 -15.06
C LYS A 167 -5.00 -12.24 -13.80
N ASN A 168 -5.96 -11.33 -13.98
CA ASN A 168 -6.73 -10.66 -12.93
C ASN A 168 -5.89 -9.83 -11.94
N ILE A 169 -4.67 -9.44 -12.34
CA ILE A 169 -3.82 -8.48 -11.64
C ILE A 169 -3.92 -7.13 -12.36
N HIS A 170 -3.92 -6.06 -11.58
CA HIS A 170 -4.23 -4.71 -12.08
C HIS A 170 -3.04 -3.76 -11.96
N TRP A 171 -2.08 -4.08 -11.11
CA TRP A 171 -0.93 -3.23 -10.82
C TRP A 171 0.26 -4.04 -10.32
N VAL A 172 1.45 -3.70 -10.78
CA VAL A 172 2.70 -4.29 -10.28
C VAL A 172 3.65 -3.16 -9.90
N ILE A 173 4.12 -3.20 -8.66
CA ILE A 173 5.11 -2.28 -8.10
C ILE A 173 6.43 -3.04 -7.99
N VAL A 174 7.50 -2.50 -8.58
CA VAL A 174 8.85 -3.08 -8.49
C VAL A 174 9.79 -2.14 -7.76
N GLY A 175 10.60 -2.67 -6.87
CA GLY A 175 11.56 -1.89 -6.11
C GLY A 175 12.64 -2.73 -5.45
N GLY A 176 13.88 -2.22 -5.48
CA GLY A 176 15.01 -2.80 -4.78
C GLY A 176 14.97 -2.54 -3.27
N GLU A 177 15.82 -3.27 -2.54
CA GLU A 177 15.93 -3.16 -1.09
C GLU A 177 16.57 -1.83 -0.67
N SER A 178 16.14 -1.29 0.47
CA SER A 178 16.70 -0.06 1.05
C SER A 178 17.30 -0.31 2.43
N GLY A 179 18.35 0.43 2.76
CA GLY A 179 18.96 0.44 4.09
C GLY A 179 20.43 0.04 4.09
N GLN A 180 21.02 0.00 5.29
CA GLN A 180 22.46 -0.24 5.46
C GLN A 180 22.92 -1.60 4.93
N LYS A 181 22.02 -2.59 4.94
CA LYS A 181 22.28 -3.96 4.49
C LYS A 181 21.51 -4.30 3.20
N HIS A 182 21.19 -3.31 2.37
CA HIS A 182 20.44 -3.53 1.14
C HIS A 182 21.14 -4.55 0.24
N ARG A 183 20.39 -5.52 -0.27
CA ARG A 183 20.83 -6.42 -1.33
C ARG A 183 20.61 -5.75 -2.69
N PRO A 184 21.57 -5.87 -3.62
CA PRO A 184 21.42 -5.28 -4.95
C PRO A 184 20.32 -6.02 -5.74
N MET A 185 19.51 -5.25 -6.45
CA MET A 185 18.60 -5.75 -7.47
C MET A 185 19.28 -5.63 -8.83
N LYS A 186 19.14 -6.63 -9.70
CA LYS A 186 19.56 -6.49 -11.09
C LYS A 186 18.48 -5.77 -11.90
N MET A 187 18.87 -4.80 -12.71
CA MET A 187 17.94 -4.02 -13.53
C MET A 187 17.18 -4.89 -14.55
N GLU A 188 17.83 -5.90 -15.11
CA GLU A 188 17.24 -6.90 -16.01
C GLU A 188 15.98 -7.57 -15.43
N TRP A 189 15.88 -7.73 -14.11
CA TRP A 189 14.69 -8.32 -13.48
C TRP A 189 13.51 -7.34 -13.48
N ALA A 190 13.78 -6.04 -13.27
CA ALA A 190 12.74 -5.02 -13.31
C ALA A 190 12.27 -4.73 -14.74
N GLU A 191 13.21 -4.75 -15.70
CA GLU A 191 12.94 -4.65 -17.15
C GLU A 191 12.03 -5.79 -17.62
N ASP A 192 12.35 -7.03 -17.25
CA ASP A 192 11.54 -8.20 -17.61
C ASP A 192 10.11 -8.14 -17.01
N ILE A 193 9.97 -7.74 -15.74
CA ILE A 193 8.64 -7.57 -15.12
C ILE A 193 7.84 -6.45 -15.80
N ARG A 194 8.48 -5.34 -16.16
CA ARG A 194 7.84 -4.28 -16.93
C ARG A 194 7.31 -4.83 -18.25
N ASP A 195 8.11 -5.56 -19.00
CA ASP A 195 7.71 -6.09 -20.31
C ASP A 195 6.55 -7.09 -20.19
N GLN A 196 6.56 -7.93 -19.14
CA GLN A 196 5.41 -8.79 -18.79
C GLN A 196 4.15 -7.96 -18.53
N CYS A 197 4.26 -6.84 -17.79
CA CYS A 197 3.12 -5.96 -17.50
C CYS A 197 2.58 -5.27 -18.76
N GLN A 198 3.46 -4.72 -19.60
CA GLN A 198 3.07 -4.08 -20.86
C GLN A 198 2.37 -5.08 -21.80
N LYS A 199 2.89 -6.31 -21.91
CA LYS A 199 2.27 -7.39 -22.69
C LYS A 199 0.88 -7.78 -22.16
N ALA A 200 0.68 -7.74 -20.85
CA ALA A 200 -0.58 -8.09 -20.21
C ALA A 200 -1.57 -6.91 -20.09
N GLY A 201 -1.17 -5.69 -20.44
CA GLY A 201 -1.99 -4.49 -20.22
C GLY A 201 -2.18 -4.14 -18.74
N VAL A 202 -1.21 -4.49 -17.88
CA VAL A 202 -1.23 -4.26 -16.44
C VAL A 202 -0.38 -3.04 -16.10
N ALA A 203 -0.88 -2.17 -15.22
CA ALA A 203 -0.14 -0.97 -14.82
C ALA A 203 1.18 -1.34 -14.13
N PHE A 204 2.27 -0.71 -14.55
CA PHE A 204 3.61 -0.92 -14.01
C PHE A 204 4.16 0.33 -13.30
N PHE A 205 4.61 0.15 -12.06
CA PHE A 205 5.23 1.20 -11.26
C PHE A 205 6.65 0.79 -10.84
N PHE A 206 7.65 1.53 -11.32
CA PHE A 206 9.02 1.37 -10.86
C PHE A 206 9.29 2.34 -9.71
N LYS A 207 9.36 1.80 -8.50
CA LYS A 207 9.52 2.61 -7.30
C LYS A 207 10.94 3.10 -7.15
N GLN A 208 11.93 2.18 -7.19
CA GLN A 208 13.34 2.52 -6.95
C GLN A 208 14.28 1.37 -7.32
N VAL A 209 15.53 1.70 -7.64
CA VAL A 209 16.62 0.70 -7.79
C VAL A 209 17.01 0.07 -6.45
N GLY A 210 16.84 0.79 -5.34
CA GLY A 210 17.32 0.41 -4.01
C GLY A 210 18.60 1.16 -3.61
N GLY A 211 19.16 0.83 -2.44
CA GLY A 211 20.41 1.44 -1.96
C GLY A 211 20.42 1.78 -0.47
N ARG A 212 21.46 2.49 -0.03
CA ARG A 212 21.65 2.88 1.38
C ARG A 212 20.46 3.66 1.97
N THR A 213 19.79 4.44 1.14
CA THR A 213 18.52 5.13 1.43
C THR A 213 17.51 4.80 0.34
N SER A 214 16.22 5.05 0.59
CA SER A 214 15.15 4.79 -0.38
C SER A 214 15.17 5.68 -1.64
N LYS A 215 16.17 6.56 -1.78
CA LYS A 215 16.33 7.41 -2.97
C LYS A 215 17.71 7.29 -3.60
N ALA A 216 18.60 6.49 -3.01
CA ALA A 216 20.01 6.46 -3.40
C ALA A 216 20.24 5.99 -4.84
N GLY A 217 19.53 4.94 -5.28
CA GLY A 217 19.63 4.42 -6.63
C GLY A 217 18.69 5.08 -7.65
N GLY A 218 17.87 6.06 -7.24
CA GLY A 218 16.92 6.72 -8.13
C GLY A 218 15.76 5.82 -8.58
N ARG A 219 15.01 6.33 -9.56
CA ARG A 219 13.73 5.76 -10.05
C ARG A 219 13.69 5.60 -11.58
N LEU A 220 14.85 5.62 -12.23
CA LEU A 220 14.93 5.45 -13.68
C LEU A 220 15.06 3.96 -14.01
N LEU A 221 14.27 3.53 -14.99
CA LEU A 221 14.34 2.22 -15.64
C LEU A 221 14.27 2.50 -17.15
N ASP A 222 15.35 2.17 -17.88
CA ASP A 222 15.58 2.62 -19.26
C ASP A 222 15.44 4.14 -19.44
N ASP A 223 16.17 4.90 -18.61
CA ASP A 223 16.20 6.37 -18.61
C ASP A 223 14.84 7.06 -18.47
N ARG A 224 13.84 6.33 -18.00
CA ARG A 224 12.47 6.80 -17.84
C ARG A 224 11.91 6.49 -16.45
N ILE A 225 11.01 7.36 -15.99
CA ILE A 225 10.19 7.14 -14.80
C ILE A 225 8.92 6.36 -15.20
N TRP A 226 8.64 5.28 -14.46
CA TRP A 226 7.45 4.46 -14.62
C TRP A 226 6.53 4.63 -13.41
N ASP A 227 5.50 5.46 -13.55
CA ASP A 227 4.55 5.83 -12.49
C ASP A 227 3.10 5.45 -12.84
N GLU A 228 2.90 4.35 -13.58
CA GLU A 228 1.56 3.94 -13.99
C GLU A 228 0.71 3.53 -12.79
N MET A 229 -0.60 3.76 -12.91
CA MET A 229 -1.61 3.46 -11.90
C MET A 229 -2.79 2.73 -12.54
N PRO A 230 -3.52 1.88 -11.79
CA PRO A 230 -4.79 1.32 -12.27
C PRO A 230 -5.77 2.41 -12.67
N SER A 231 -6.53 2.18 -13.74
CA SER A 231 -7.61 3.07 -14.19
C SER A 231 -8.65 3.35 -13.09
N ALA A 232 -8.81 2.42 -12.14
CA ALA A 232 -9.62 2.58 -10.94
C ALA A 232 -9.23 3.83 -10.13
N TRP A 233 -7.96 4.23 -10.09
CA TRP A 233 -7.55 5.47 -9.41
C TRP A 233 -8.10 6.71 -10.12
N GLN A 234 -7.98 6.75 -11.45
CA GLN A 234 -8.50 7.86 -12.23
C GLN A 234 -10.04 7.97 -12.08
N GLN A 235 -10.75 6.85 -12.11
CA GLN A 235 -12.20 6.80 -11.90
C GLN A 235 -12.58 7.32 -10.51
N HIS A 236 -11.89 6.84 -9.46
CA HIS A 236 -12.11 7.29 -8.09
C HIS A 236 -11.86 8.79 -7.91
N HIS A 237 -10.79 9.31 -8.54
CA HIS A 237 -10.48 10.73 -8.52
C HIS A 237 -11.51 11.57 -9.29
N ILE A 238 -12.11 11.06 -10.37
CA ILE A 238 -13.21 11.74 -11.04
C ILE A 238 -14.44 11.80 -10.13
N GLU A 239 -14.82 10.67 -9.54
CA GLU A 239 -15.96 10.55 -8.63
C GLU A 239 -15.83 11.50 -7.43
N TRP A 240 -14.73 11.39 -6.68
CA TRP A 240 -14.56 12.10 -5.41
C TRP A 240 -13.85 13.45 -5.54
N GLY A 241 -13.00 13.64 -6.57
CA GLY A 241 -12.33 14.91 -6.84
C GLY A 241 -13.26 15.97 -7.44
N ALA A 242 -14.38 15.58 -8.06
CA ALA A 242 -15.45 16.52 -8.42
C ALA A 242 -16.24 16.98 -7.18
N LEU A 243 -16.48 16.08 -6.22
CA LEU A 243 -17.13 16.37 -4.94
C LEU A 243 -16.32 17.35 -4.06
N ALA A 244 -14.99 17.15 -3.98
CA ALA A 244 -14.11 18.08 -3.27
C ALA A 244 -14.18 19.50 -3.85
N ARG A 245 -14.18 19.65 -5.18
CA ARG A 245 -14.32 20.94 -5.86
C ARG A 245 -15.69 21.59 -5.62
N LYS A 246 -16.78 20.82 -5.64
CA LYS A 246 -18.13 21.33 -5.33
C LYS A 246 -18.26 21.84 -3.89
N LEU A 247 -17.63 21.17 -2.93
CA LEU A 247 -17.63 21.60 -1.52
C LEU A 247 -16.81 22.90 -1.32
N VAL A 248 -15.69 23.06 -2.02
CA VAL A 248 -14.91 24.30 -2.01
C VAL A 248 -15.70 25.45 -2.61
N ILE A 249 -16.30 25.28 -3.80
CA ILE A 249 -17.14 26.31 -4.44
C ILE A 249 -18.34 26.68 -3.56
N LYS A 250 -18.98 25.70 -2.91
CA LYS A 250 -20.11 25.96 -2.00
C LYS A 250 -19.67 26.75 -0.76
N LYS A 251 -18.47 26.49 -0.23
CA LYS A 251 -17.92 27.24 0.90
C LYS A 251 -17.54 28.68 0.51
N GLU A 252 -16.89 28.87 -0.63
CA GLU A 252 -16.56 30.20 -1.16
C GLU A 252 -17.82 31.02 -1.46
N SER A 253 -18.85 30.40 -2.07
CA SER A 253 -20.13 31.09 -2.32
C SER A 253 -20.90 31.44 -1.04
N LEU A 254 -20.86 30.61 0.00
CA LEU A 254 -21.43 30.93 1.32
C LEU A 254 -20.68 32.08 2.01
N GLU A 255 -19.35 32.12 1.91
CA GLU A 255 -18.52 33.20 2.46
C GLU A 255 -18.72 34.53 1.67
N LEU A 256 -18.91 34.46 0.36
CA LEU A 256 -19.27 35.60 -0.50
C LEU A 256 -20.69 36.12 -0.20
N THR A 257 -21.68 35.26 0.06
CA THR A 257 -23.02 35.74 0.45
C THR A 257 -23.04 36.36 1.85
N ALA A 258 -22.25 35.83 2.79
CA ALA A 258 -22.16 36.36 4.15
C ALA A 258 -21.41 37.70 4.25
N SER A 259 -20.61 38.06 3.23
CA SER A 259 -19.87 39.33 3.14
C SER A 259 -20.61 40.43 2.39
N VAL A 260 -21.77 40.13 1.79
CA VAL A 260 -22.62 41.10 1.08
C VAL A 260 -23.80 41.57 1.97
N GLU A 261 -24.01 40.95 3.14
CA GLU A 261 -25.04 41.32 4.12
C GLU A 261 -24.52 42.16 5.31
N MET A 262 -23.37 42.83 5.19
CA MET A 262 -22.88 43.81 6.18
C MET A 262 -22.81 45.23 5.63
#